data_AF-A0AAV9CAW6-F1
#
_entry.id   AF-A0AAV9CAW6-F1
#
_cell.length_a   1.000
_cell.length_b   1.000
_cell.length_c   1.000
_cell.angle_alpha   90.00
_cell.angle_beta   90.00
_cell.angle_gamma   90.00
#
_symmetry.space_group_name_H-M   'P 1'
#
loop_
_entity.id
_entity.type
_entity.pdbx_description
1 polymer ?
#
loop_
_entity_poly.entity_id
_entity_poly.type
_entity_poly.pdbx_seq_one_letter_code
_entity_poly.pdbx_strand_id
1 'polypeptide(L)'
;MVLIAKNAVKLRPPERELVYAKREIELAPIVTDDPDLYSPLFRNVSVFKRSYELMEKLLKGSYTTTEHDELCKNTIKALCNADASEGIFIRGKDVSLPETTIRTPRRPLREVGGKPVSQRSILAFFAGNMHGRVRPMLLQYWGSGNDEDMKIYGPLPNRVSRKMSYTQHMKSSKFCICPMGYEVNSPRIVEAIYYECVPVIIADNFVLPFDEVLDWSAFSVVIAEKDIPHLKDILSAISLKQYISMQANIKRLQKHFLWHAKPIKYDIFHMILHSIWFNRLNQIYLS
;
A
#
# COMPACT_ATOMS: atom_id res chain seq x y z
N MET A 1 11.21 2.46 4.30
CA MET A 1 11.63 2.51 5.70
C MET A 1 12.44 3.78 5.92
N VAL A 2 11.90 4.78 6.61
CA VAL A 2 12.69 5.91 7.12
C VAL A 2 12.87 5.66 8.62
N LEU A 3 14.10 5.36 9.03
CA LEU A 3 14.47 5.22 10.44
C LEU A 3 14.98 6.58 10.94
N ILE A 4 14.28 7.21 11.89
CA ILE A 4 14.83 8.34 12.64
C ILE A 4 15.36 7.76 13.96
N ALA A 5 16.65 7.47 14.00
CA ALA A 5 17.32 6.93 15.18
C ALA A 5 17.69 8.06 16.17
N LYS A 6 17.50 7.82 17.47
CA LYS A 6 18.24 8.53 18.52
C LYS A 6 19.65 7.94 18.62
N ASN A 7 20.64 8.81 18.79
CA ASN A 7 22.05 8.44 18.75
C ASN A 7 22.48 7.37 19.77
N ALA A 8 23.37 6.50 19.27
CA ALA A 8 24.40 5.68 19.90
C ALA A 8 23.98 4.66 20.98
N VAL A 9 24.11 3.36 20.67
CA VAL A 9 25.01 2.41 21.37
C VAL A 9 25.28 1.21 20.44
N LYS A 10 26.54 0.73 20.46
CA LYS A 10 27.14 -0.33 19.65
C LYS A 10 26.44 -1.69 19.76
N LEU A 11 26.26 -2.33 18.59
CA LEU A 11 25.80 -3.71 18.40
C LEU A 11 26.95 -4.62 17.94
N ARG A 12 26.85 -5.95 18.16
CA ARG A 12 27.76 -6.99 17.63
C ARG A 12 26.95 -8.09 16.93
N PRO A 13 27.37 -8.59 15.75
CA PRO A 13 27.53 -7.72 14.60
C PRO A 13 26.78 -8.28 13.36
N PRO A 14 25.88 -7.49 12.76
CA PRO A 14 25.56 -7.48 11.33
C PRO A 14 26.75 -7.72 10.36
N GLU A 15 27.99 -7.62 10.83
CA GLU A 15 29.21 -7.89 10.09
C GLU A 15 29.28 -9.28 9.43
N ARG A 16 28.74 -10.38 9.99
CA ARG A 16 28.88 -11.71 9.33
C ARG A 16 28.07 -11.83 8.03
N GLU A 17 26.85 -11.32 8.03
CA GLU A 17 26.00 -11.29 6.83
C GLU A 17 26.45 -10.22 5.86
N LEU A 18 26.92 -9.07 6.37
CA LEU A 18 27.56 -8.06 5.53
C LEU A 18 28.89 -8.56 4.93
N VAL A 19 29.65 -9.40 5.63
CA VAL A 19 30.86 -10.07 5.13
C VAL A 19 30.50 -11.13 4.09
N TYR A 20 29.45 -11.93 4.31
CA TYR A 20 28.92 -12.86 3.30
C TYR A 20 28.46 -12.11 2.05
N ALA A 21 27.63 -11.08 2.20
CA ALA A 21 27.15 -10.25 1.09
C ALA A 21 28.32 -9.61 0.33
N LYS A 22 29.29 -9.05 1.05
CA LYS A 22 30.50 -8.48 0.44
C LYS A 22 31.26 -9.53 -0.37
N ARG A 23 31.45 -10.74 0.16
CA ARG A 23 32.12 -11.84 -0.54
C ARG A 23 31.35 -12.28 -1.79
N GLU A 24 30.02 -12.37 -1.71
CA GLU A 24 29.18 -12.76 -2.84
C GLU A 24 29.11 -11.68 -3.92
N ILE A 25 29.22 -10.40 -3.55
CA ILE A 25 29.33 -9.26 -4.48
C ILE A 25 30.69 -9.26 -5.17
N GLU A 26 31.77 -9.53 -4.43
CA GLU A 26 33.11 -9.66 -4.99
C GLU A 26 33.23 -10.85 -5.96
N LEU A 27 32.45 -11.91 -5.74
CA LEU A 27 32.35 -13.10 -6.59
C LEU A 27 31.19 -13.05 -7.59
N ALA A 28 30.67 -11.85 -7.90
CA ALA A 28 29.51 -11.71 -8.77
C ALA A 28 29.70 -12.37 -10.15
N PRO A 29 28.77 -13.25 -10.60
CA PRO A 29 28.83 -13.85 -11.92
C PRO A 29 28.82 -12.79 -13.01
N ILE A 30 29.63 -12.96 -14.05
CA ILE A 30 29.74 -11.98 -15.15
C ILE A 30 28.40 -11.85 -15.87
N VAL A 31 27.90 -10.63 -15.96
CA VAL A 31 26.70 -10.24 -16.72
C VAL A 31 27.15 -9.51 -17.98
N THR A 32 26.90 -10.10 -19.15
CA THR A 32 27.26 -9.51 -20.45
C THR A 32 26.07 -8.87 -21.16
N ASP A 33 24.86 -9.37 -20.91
CA ASP A 33 23.61 -8.87 -21.49
C ASP A 33 22.48 -9.07 -20.48
N ASP A 34 21.86 -7.98 -20.06
CA ASP A 34 20.75 -7.98 -19.10
C ASP A 34 19.61 -7.13 -19.67
N PRO A 35 18.38 -7.66 -19.76
CA PRO A 35 17.28 -7.00 -20.43
C PRO A 35 16.82 -5.70 -19.74
N ASP A 36 17.14 -5.55 -18.45
CA ASP A 36 16.71 -4.43 -17.63
C ASP A 36 17.88 -3.49 -17.25
N LEU A 37 19.12 -3.92 -17.46
CA LEU A 37 20.33 -3.15 -17.11
C LEU A 37 21.22 -2.90 -18.34
N TYR A 38 21.38 -1.63 -18.70
CA TYR A 38 22.31 -1.22 -19.76
C TYR A 38 23.75 -1.19 -19.25
N SER A 39 24.48 -2.29 -19.48
CA SER A 39 25.84 -2.56 -18.96
C SER A 39 26.85 -1.40 -19.07
N PRO A 40 26.91 -0.61 -20.16
CA PRO A 40 27.88 0.48 -20.30
C PRO A 40 27.75 1.62 -19.27
N LEU A 41 26.61 1.72 -18.58
CA LEU A 41 26.40 2.75 -17.54
C LEU A 41 27.01 2.37 -16.19
N PHE A 42 27.41 1.12 -16.01
CA PHE A 42 27.89 0.60 -14.74
C PHE A 42 29.38 0.30 -14.83
N ARG A 43 30.15 0.74 -13.82
CA ARG A 43 31.57 0.38 -13.72
C ARG A 43 31.79 -1.13 -13.69
N ASN A 44 30.82 -1.87 -13.15
CA ASN A 44 30.73 -3.33 -13.21
C ASN A 44 29.25 -3.74 -12.97
N VAL A 45 28.53 -4.05 -14.05
CA VAL A 45 27.09 -4.38 -14.00
C VAL A 45 26.82 -5.68 -13.22
N SER A 46 27.75 -6.64 -13.26
CA SER A 46 27.69 -7.91 -12.53
C SER A 46 27.66 -7.68 -11.02
N VAL A 47 28.60 -6.87 -10.53
CA VAL A 47 28.72 -6.47 -9.12
C VAL A 47 27.48 -5.70 -8.68
N PHE A 48 27.00 -4.76 -9.51
CA PHE A 48 25.79 -4.00 -9.22
C PHE A 48 24.57 -4.90 -9.09
N LYS A 49 24.30 -5.75 -10.09
CA LYS A 49 23.16 -6.68 -10.10
C LYS A 49 23.22 -7.62 -8.90
N ARG A 50 24.37 -8.21 -8.62
CA ARG A 50 24.55 -9.12 -7.48
C ARG A 50 24.34 -8.41 -6.14
N SER A 51 24.85 -7.19 -6.00
CA SER A 51 24.62 -6.36 -4.82
C SER A 51 23.15 -6.01 -4.64
N TYR A 52 22.43 -5.74 -5.73
CA TYR A 52 21.00 -5.43 -5.71
C TYR A 52 20.16 -6.66 -5.33
N GLU A 53 20.42 -7.82 -5.93
CA GLU A 53 19.76 -9.09 -5.59
C GLU A 53 19.99 -9.47 -4.11
N LEU A 54 21.21 -9.30 -3.61
CA LEU A 54 21.54 -9.56 -2.21
C LEU A 54 20.89 -8.54 -1.28
N MET A 55 20.79 -7.27 -1.68
CA MET A 55 19.99 -6.28 -0.96
C MET A 55 18.52 -6.71 -0.91
N GLU A 56 17.89 -7.11 -2.03
CA GLU A 56 16.50 -7.59 -2.01
C GLU A 56 16.32 -8.87 -1.19
N LYS A 57 17.32 -9.74 -1.17
CA LYS A 57 17.28 -11.02 -0.46
C LYS A 57 17.53 -10.89 1.04
N LEU A 58 18.48 -10.04 1.44
CA LEU A 58 18.95 -9.87 2.82
C LEU A 58 18.27 -8.71 3.53
N LEU A 59 18.00 -7.60 2.83
CA LEU A 59 17.28 -6.46 3.38
C LEU A 59 15.79 -6.54 3.05
N LYS A 60 15.08 -7.39 3.78
CA LYS A 60 13.64 -7.24 3.96
C LYS A 60 13.44 -6.27 5.12
N GLY A 61 12.99 -5.05 4.82
CA GLY A 61 13.01 -3.91 5.76
C GLY A 61 12.29 -4.09 7.10
N SER A 62 11.54 -5.18 7.32
CA SER A 62 10.97 -5.54 8.63
C SER A 62 11.93 -6.36 9.52
N TYR A 63 12.78 -7.21 8.94
CA TYR A 63 13.62 -8.16 9.67
C TYR A 63 14.71 -7.49 10.51
N THR A 64 15.31 -6.41 10.01
CA THR A 64 16.35 -5.66 10.75
C THR A 64 15.81 -5.07 12.06
N THR A 65 14.50 -4.88 12.18
CA THR A 65 13.87 -4.40 13.41
C THR A 65 13.56 -5.53 14.39
N THR A 66 13.24 -6.73 13.90
CA THR A 66 12.99 -7.91 14.75
C THR A 66 14.27 -8.57 15.29
N GLU A 67 15.39 -8.43 14.58
CA GLU A 67 16.69 -8.98 15.01
C GLU A 67 17.41 -8.12 16.06
N HIS A 68 16.97 -6.87 16.21
CA HIS A 68 17.60 -5.85 17.04
C HIS A 68 16.58 -5.25 18.00
N ASP A 69 16.44 -5.86 19.18
CA ASP A 69 15.48 -5.50 20.25
C ASP A 69 15.52 -4.00 20.58
N GLU A 70 16.70 -3.40 20.60
CA GLU A 70 16.88 -1.96 20.82
C GLU A 70 16.24 -1.09 19.73
N LEU A 71 16.24 -1.51 18.47
CA LEU A 71 15.57 -0.80 17.38
C LEU A 71 14.06 -0.93 17.52
N CYS A 72 13.57 -2.13 17.87
CA CYS A 72 12.17 -2.37 18.21
C CYS A 72 11.67 -1.44 19.33
N LYS A 73 12.50 -1.20 20.36
CA LYS A 73 12.12 -0.38 21.53
C LYS A 73 12.30 1.13 21.31
N ASN A 74 13.38 1.55 20.64
CA ASN A 74 13.82 2.95 20.67
C ASN A 74 13.55 3.75 19.38
N THR A 75 12.95 3.15 18.36
CA THR A 75 12.66 3.82 17.08
C THR A 75 11.17 3.99 16.83
N ILE A 76 10.82 5.00 16.01
CA ILE A 76 9.53 5.08 15.31
C ILE A 76 9.77 4.50 13.92
N LYS A 77 8.98 3.49 13.55
CA LYS A 77 9.09 2.86 12.25
C LYS A 77 8.04 3.46 11.31
N ALA A 78 8.48 4.00 10.19
CA ALA A 78 7.60 4.39 9.10
C ALA A 78 7.59 3.27 8.04
N LEU A 79 6.51 2.49 8.01
CA LEU A 79 6.40 1.23 7.26
C LEU A 79 5.21 1.27 6.31
N CYS A 80 5.40 0.78 5.08
CA CYS A 80 4.29 0.56 4.16
C CYS A 80 3.50 -0.70 4.54
N ASN A 81 4.15 -1.73 5.07
CA ASN A 81 3.49 -2.91 5.64
C ASN A 81 3.22 -2.68 7.14
N ALA A 82 2.00 -2.27 7.48
CA ALA A 82 1.57 -1.96 8.84
C ALA A 82 0.67 -3.05 9.43
N ASP A 83 1.12 -4.30 9.33
CA ASP A 83 0.47 -5.45 9.95
C ASP A 83 0.85 -5.52 11.44
N ALA A 84 -0.16 -5.44 12.32
CA ALA A 84 0.05 -5.48 13.76
C ALA A 84 0.19 -6.91 14.33
N SER A 85 -0.12 -7.95 13.54
CA SER A 85 -0.19 -9.34 14.04
C SER A 85 1.17 -9.95 14.36
N GLU A 86 2.22 -9.55 13.64
CA GLU A 86 3.59 -10.06 13.83
C GLU A 86 4.37 -9.29 14.92
N GLY A 87 3.76 -8.28 15.56
CA GLY A 87 4.44 -7.43 16.55
C GLY A 87 5.51 -6.49 15.97
N ILE A 88 5.70 -6.51 14.64
CA ILE A 88 6.61 -5.63 13.92
C ILE A 88 6.07 -4.19 13.93
N PHE A 89 4.78 -4.01 13.63
CA PHE A 89 4.13 -2.71 13.68
C PHE A 89 3.40 -2.51 15.02
N ILE A 90 3.69 -1.41 15.72
CA ILE A 90 3.08 -1.05 17.01
C ILE A 90 2.18 0.17 16.79
N ARG A 91 0.85 -0.03 16.85
CA ARG A 91 -0.14 1.05 16.73
C ARG A 91 0.08 2.12 17.81
N GLY A 92 -0.01 3.39 17.42
CA GLY A 92 0.23 4.54 18.30
C GLY A 92 1.70 4.86 18.57
N LYS A 93 2.63 4.02 18.11
CA LYS A 93 4.08 4.27 18.16
C LYS A 93 4.67 4.40 16.76
N ASP A 94 4.34 3.49 15.86
CA ASP A 94 4.82 3.44 14.49
C ASP A 94 3.86 4.15 13.52
N VAL A 95 4.37 4.49 12.33
CA VAL A 95 3.66 5.26 11.30
C VAL A 95 3.37 4.35 10.10
N SER A 96 2.09 4.17 9.80
CA SER A 96 1.63 3.48 8.60
C SER A 96 1.73 4.42 7.39
N LEU A 97 2.48 4.00 6.37
CA LEU A 97 2.66 4.78 5.15
C LEU A 97 1.67 4.31 4.06
N PRO A 98 1.02 5.23 3.35
CA PRO A 98 0.17 4.88 2.21
C PRO A 98 1.02 4.43 1.02
N GLU A 99 0.75 3.24 0.48
CA GLU A 99 1.36 2.81 -0.78
C GLU A 99 0.74 3.62 -1.93
N THR A 100 1.57 4.32 -2.71
CA THR A 100 1.06 5.19 -3.78
C THR A 100 1.71 4.85 -5.12
N THR A 101 0.90 4.42 -6.08
CA THR A 101 1.36 4.25 -7.47
C THR A 101 1.21 5.56 -8.25
N ILE A 102 2.33 6.26 -8.48
CA ILE A 102 2.35 7.46 -9.33
C ILE A 102 2.60 7.05 -10.78
N ARG A 103 1.52 6.92 -11.56
CA ARG A 103 1.60 6.46 -12.97
C ARG A 103 2.31 7.42 -13.91
N THR A 104 2.23 8.72 -13.63
CA THR A 104 2.90 9.76 -14.44
C THR A 104 3.62 10.73 -13.51
N PRO A 105 4.88 10.47 -13.14
CA PRO A 105 5.61 11.28 -12.16
C PRO A 105 5.67 12.77 -12.48
N ARG A 106 5.72 13.12 -13.77
CA ARG A 106 5.69 14.54 -14.23
C ARG A 106 4.34 15.23 -14.08
N ARG A 107 3.24 14.46 -13.94
CA ARG A 107 1.87 14.94 -13.80
C ARG A 107 1.12 14.02 -12.81
N PRO A 108 1.49 14.03 -11.53
CA PRO A 108 1.00 13.05 -10.55
C PRO A 108 -0.52 13.11 -10.35
N LEU A 109 -1.14 14.25 -10.66
CA LEU A 109 -2.57 14.50 -10.50
C LEU A 109 -3.41 14.25 -11.75
N ARG A 110 -2.80 13.82 -12.87
CA ARG A 110 -3.46 13.78 -14.19
C ARG A 110 -4.79 13.02 -14.21
N GLU A 111 -4.86 11.91 -13.48
CA GLU A 111 -6.00 11.00 -13.50
C GLU A 111 -6.94 11.17 -12.30
N VAL A 112 -6.65 12.08 -11.37
CA VAL A 112 -7.44 12.30 -10.16
C VAL A 112 -8.85 12.79 -10.50
N GLY A 113 -9.82 12.38 -9.69
CA GLY A 113 -11.25 12.67 -9.85
C GLY A 113 -12.04 11.44 -10.28
N GLY A 114 -13.35 11.48 -10.06
CA GLY A 114 -14.25 10.38 -10.32
C GLY A 114 -15.51 10.79 -11.07
N LYS A 115 -16.34 9.80 -11.42
CA LYS A 115 -17.68 10.08 -11.95
C LYS A 115 -18.64 10.44 -10.81
N PRO A 116 -19.68 11.26 -11.08
CA PRO A 116 -20.74 11.50 -10.09
C PRO A 116 -21.48 10.21 -9.74
N VAL A 117 -22.15 10.20 -8.58
CA VAL A 117 -22.93 9.06 -8.05
C VAL A 117 -23.81 8.39 -9.11
N SER A 118 -24.54 9.19 -9.89
CA SER A 118 -25.49 8.69 -10.91
C SER A 118 -24.84 7.95 -12.08
N GLN A 119 -23.53 8.11 -12.29
CA GLN A 119 -22.78 7.48 -13.37
C GLN A 119 -21.90 6.31 -12.89
N ARG A 120 -22.07 5.88 -11.63
CA ARG A 120 -21.37 4.73 -11.05
C ARG A 120 -22.29 3.52 -10.99
N SER A 121 -22.42 2.86 -12.14
CA SER A 121 -23.31 1.70 -12.31
C SER A 121 -22.74 0.40 -11.74
N ILE A 122 -21.41 0.27 -11.60
CA ILE A 122 -20.79 -0.95 -11.06
C ILE A 122 -20.87 -0.90 -9.52
N LEU A 123 -21.37 -1.96 -8.89
CA LEU A 123 -21.40 -2.03 -7.42
C LEU A 123 -19.98 -2.10 -6.87
N ALA A 124 -19.21 -3.11 -7.27
CA ALA A 124 -17.84 -3.28 -6.79
C ALA A 124 -16.87 -3.69 -7.88
N PHE A 125 -15.62 -3.23 -7.78
CA PHE A 125 -14.57 -3.56 -8.72
C PHE A 125 -13.27 -3.98 -8.05
N PHE A 126 -12.61 -4.98 -8.65
CA PHE A 126 -11.25 -5.38 -8.38
C PHE A 126 -10.61 -5.97 -9.65
N ALA A 127 -9.33 -5.67 -9.86
CA ALA A 127 -8.48 -6.41 -10.79
C ALA A 127 -7.02 -6.33 -10.33
N GLY A 128 -6.32 -7.46 -10.30
CA GLY A 128 -4.92 -7.53 -9.94
C GLY A 128 -4.37 -8.97 -9.94
N ASN A 129 -3.07 -9.11 -9.75
CA ASN A 129 -2.42 -10.42 -9.66
C ASN A 129 -2.87 -11.19 -8.40
N MET A 130 -2.96 -12.52 -8.51
CA MET A 130 -3.39 -13.46 -7.46
C MET A 130 -2.28 -13.79 -6.46
N HIS A 131 -1.74 -12.75 -5.82
CA HIS A 131 -0.74 -12.89 -4.75
C HIS A 131 -1.40 -12.77 -3.37
N GLY A 132 -0.78 -13.38 -2.37
CA GLY A 132 -1.32 -13.40 -1.01
C GLY A 132 -2.50 -14.35 -0.83
N ARG A 133 -3.04 -14.39 0.40
CA ARG A 133 -4.11 -15.32 0.79
C ARG A 133 -5.52 -14.85 0.44
N VAL A 134 -5.75 -13.54 0.39
CA VAL A 134 -7.10 -12.97 0.23
C VAL A 134 -7.54 -12.89 -1.24
N ARG A 135 -6.63 -12.54 -2.16
CA ARG A 135 -6.99 -12.34 -3.58
C ARG A 135 -7.51 -13.61 -4.26
N PRO A 136 -6.89 -14.80 -4.08
CA PRO A 136 -7.44 -16.04 -4.61
C PRO A 136 -8.83 -16.36 -4.07
N MET A 137 -9.07 -16.14 -2.77
CA MET A 137 -10.38 -16.34 -2.15
C MET A 137 -11.43 -15.40 -2.74
N LEU A 138 -11.09 -14.11 -2.88
CA LEU A 138 -11.97 -13.13 -3.53
C LEU A 138 -12.34 -13.56 -4.96
N LEU A 139 -11.36 -14.02 -5.75
CA LEU A 139 -11.59 -14.48 -7.11
C LEU A 139 -12.41 -15.77 -7.17
N GLN A 140 -12.20 -16.69 -6.22
CA GLN A 140 -12.97 -17.93 -6.14
C GLN A 140 -14.47 -17.67 -5.96
N TYR A 141 -14.84 -16.73 -5.08
CA TYR A 141 -16.26 -16.42 -4.83
C TYR A 141 -16.87 -15.51 -5.90
N TRP A 142 -16.14 -14.50 -6.38
CA TRP A 142 -16.73 -13.41 -7.19
C TRP A 142 -16.16 -13.29 -8.60
N GLY A 143 -15.15 -14.08 -8.96
CA GLY A 143 -14.43 -14.00 -10.24
C GLY A 143 -15.07 -14.74 -11.41
N SER A 144 -16.17 -15.46 -11.21
CA SER A 144 -16.85 -16.23 -12.27
C SER A 144 -17.43 -15.33 -13.38
N GLY A 145 -17.70 -14.06 -13.08
CA GLY A 145 -18.32 -13.12 -14.00
C GLY A 145 -19.84 -13.30 -14.16
N ASN A 146 -20.47 -14.13 -13.31
CA ASN A 146 -21.92 -14.36 -13.32
C ASN A 146 -22.72 -13.20 -12.71
N ASP A 147 -22.06 -12.34 -11.94
CA ASP A 147 -22.68 -11.18 -11.31
C ASP A 147 -22.35 -9.92 -12.11
N GLU A 148 -23.37 -9.29 -12.69
CA GLU A 148 -23.16 -8.14 -13.55
C GLU A 148 -22.63 -6.90 -12.80
N ASP A 149 -22.94 -6.79 -11.51
CA ASP A 149 -22.59 -5.62 -10.69
C ASP A 149 -21.26 -5.80 -9.94
N MET A 150 -20.77 -7.04 -9.81
CA MET A 150 -19.49 -7.38 -9.19
C MET A 150 -18.41 -7.64 -10.26
N LYS A 151 -17.62 -6.62 -10.58
CA LYS A 151 -16.54 -6.69 -11.57
C LYS A 151 -15.21 -7.09 -10.91
N ILE A 152 -15.10 -8.37 -10.55
CA ILE A 152 -13.93 -8.94 -9.88
C ILE A 152 -13.11 -9.77 -10.87
N TYR A 153 -11.84 -9.42 -11.03
CA TYR A 153 -10.92 -10.08 -11.96
C TYR A 153 -9.61 -10.45 -11.28
N GLY A 154 -8.92 -11.43 -11.86
CA GLY A 154 -7.48 -11.55 -11.71
C GLY A 154 -6.78 -10.38 -12.41
N PRO A 155 -5.72 -10.61 -13.19
CA PRO A 155 -5.28 -9.61 -14.15
C PRO A 155 -6.44 -9.19 -15.06
N LEU A 156 -6.64 -7.87 -15.25
CA LEU A 156 -7.76 -7.37 -16.06
C LEU A 156 -7.60 -7.88 -17.51
N PRO A 157 -8.53 -8.70 -18.04
CA PRO A 157 -8.33 -9.31 -19.36
C PRO A 157 -8.25 -8.26 -20.46
N ASN A 158 -7.38 -8.46 -21.46
CA ASN A 158 -7.19 -7.53 -22.57
C ASN A 158 -8.48 -7.18 -23.32
N ARG A 159 -9.40 -8.15 -23.47
CA ARG A 159 -10.71 -7.93 -24.11
C ARG A 159 -11.59 -6.97 -23.29
N VAL A 160 -11.51 -7.05 -21.97
CA VAL A 160 -12.25 -6.18 -21.04
C VAL A 160 -11.61 -4.79 -21.00
N SER A 161 -10.27 -4.72 -20.87
CA SER A 161 -9.53 -3.47 -20.77
C SER A 161 -9.64 -2.58 -22.01
N ARG A 162 -9.81 -3.16 -23.21
CA ARG A 162 -10.09 -2.42 -24.45
C ARG A 162 -11.45 -1.72 -24.46
N LYS A 163 -12.45 -2.27 -23.77
CA LYS A 163 -13.78 -1.66 -23.69
C LYS A 163 -13.84 -0.60 -22.60
N MET A 164 -13.22 -0.90 -21.45
CA MET A 164 -13.15 0.00 -20.31
C MET A 164 -11.82 -0.22 -19.61
N SER A 165 -10.99 0.83 -19.50
CA SER A 165 -9.70 0.73 -18.84
C SER A 165 -9.85 0.45 -17.34
N TYR A 166 -8.78 0.00 -16.68
CA TYR A 166 -8.76 -0.17 -15.22
C TYR A 166 -9.20 1.11 -14.48
N THR A 167 -8.67 2.26 -14.89
CA THR A 167 -9.04 3.56 -14.32
C THR A 167 -10.52 3.87 -14.55
N GLN A 168 -11.05 3.57 -15.74
CA GLN A 168 -12.47 3.79 -16.02
C GLN A 168 -13.39 2.86 -15.21
N HIS A 169 -12.98 1.62 -14.94
CA HIS A 169 -13.70 0.73 -14.03
C HIS A 169 -13.76 1.32 -12.62
N MET A 170 -12.63 1.73 -12.04
CA MET A 170 -12.60 2.35 -10.71
C MET A 170 -13.47 3.62 -10.65
N LYS A 171 -13.37 4.50 -11.65
CA LYS A 171 -14.19 5.72 -11.75
C LYS A 171 -15.68 5.44 -11.92
N SER A 172 -16.07 4.27 -12.43
CA SER A 172 -17.46 3.87 -12.67
C SER A 172 -18.02 2.94 -11.59
N SER A 173 -17.23 2.62 -10.57
CA SER A 173 -17.61 1.71 -9.47
C SER A 173 -17.96 2.49 -8.22
N LYS A 174 -18.94 2.00 -7.46
CA LYS A 174 -19.26 2.56 -6.14
C LYS A 174 -18.18 2.19 -5.13
N PHE A 175 -17.84 0.91 -5.09
CA PHE A 175 -16.88 0.33 -4.16
C PHE A 175 -15.66 -0.24 -4.90
N CYS A 176 -14.45 0.02 -4.39
CA CYS A 176 -13.21 -0.51 -4.93
C CYS A 176 -12.60 -1.46 -3.90
N ILE A 177 -12.62 -2.76 -4.21
CA ILE A 177 -12.15 -3.79 -3.28
C ILE A 177 -10.62 -3.74 -3.21
N CYS A 178 -10.11 -3.64 -2.00
CA CYS A 178 -8.70 -3.52 -1.65
C CYS A 178 -8.29 -4.73 -0.79
N PRO A 179 -8.22 -5.94 -1.39
CA PRO A 179 -7.78 -7.13 -0.67
C PRO A 179 -6.25 -7.11 -0.47
N MET A 180 -5.80 -7.54 0.71
CA MET A 180 -4.36 -7.71 0.96
C MET A 180 -3.71 -8.67 -0.05
N GLY A 181 -2.45 -8.40 -0.35
CA GLY A 181 -1.59 -9.27 -1.17
C GLY A 181 -0.67 -10.09 -0.28
N TYR A 182 0.62 -10.17 -0.66
CA TYR A 182 1.65 -10.66 0.26
C TYR A 182 1.80 -9.75 1.48
N GLU A 183 1.60 -8.44 1.28
CA GLU A 183 1.53 -7.44 2.34
C GLU A 183 0.08 -6.96 2.52
N VAL A 184 -0.23 -6.46 3.71
CA VAL A 184 -1.57 -5.94 4.04
C VAL A 184 -1.92 -4.66 3.28
N ASN A 185 -0.92 -3.84 2.96
CA ASN A 185 -1.13 -2.60 2.23
C ASN A 185 -1.26 -2.85 0.72
N SER A 186 -2.02 -1.99 0.05
CA SER A 186 -2.23 -2.07 -1.39
C SER A 186 -2.29 -0.67 -1.97
N PRO A 187 -1.65 -0.41 -3.13
CA PRO A 187 -1.70 0.93 -3.72
C PRO A 187 -3.12 1.29 -4.17
N ARG A 188 -3.98 0.29 -4.31
CA ARG A 188 -5.38 0.42 -4.68
C ARG A 188 -6.20 1.19 -3.65
N ILE A 189 -5.80 1.22 -2.38
CA ILE A 189 -6.46 2.05 -1.37
C ILE A 189 -6.33 3.52 -1.76
N VAL A 190 -5.12 3.96 -2.12
CA VAL A 190 -4.85 5.32 -2.59
C VAL A 190 -5.47 5.57 -3.96
N GLU A 191 -5.40 4.60 -4.89
CA GLU A 191 -6.07 4.72 -6.20
C GLU A 191 -7.60 4.88 -6.05
N ALA A 192 -8.24 4.17 -5.12
CA ALA A 192 -9.67 4.29 -4.84
C ALA A 192 -10.03 5.70 -4.37
N ILE A 193 -9.22 6.27 -3.45
CA ILE A 193 -9.33 7.66 -3.02
C ILE A 193 -9.19 8.61 -4.21
N TYR A 194 -8.18 8.44 -5.06
CA TYR A 194 -7.95 9.27 -6.25
C TYR A 194 -9.11 9.25 -7.24
N TYR A 195 -9.81 8.13 -7.36
CA TYR A 195 -10.91 7.96 -8.30
C TYR A 195 -12.29 8.11 -7.64
N GLU A 196 -12.34 8.64 -6.41
CA GLU A 196 -13.56 8.87 -5.62
C GLU A 196 -14.44 7.60 -5.50
N CYS A 197 -13.79 6.44 -5.47
CA CYS A 197 -14.40 5.12 -5.31
C CYS A 197 -14.25 4.70 -3.85
N VAL A 198 -15.32 4.27 -3.18
CA VAL A 198 -15.25 3.94 -1.75
C VAL A 198 -14.35 2.72 -1.54
N PRO A 199 -13.20 2.85 -0.86
CA PRO A 199 -12.30 1.73 -0.63
C PRO A 199 -12.97 0.72 0.30
N VAL A 200 -12.94 -0.55 -0.10
CA VAL A 200 -13.37 -1.68 0.72
C VAL A 200 -12.12 -2.47 1.11
N ILE A 201 -11.66 -2.31 2.34
CA ILE A 201 -10.44 -2.93 2.85
C ILE A 201 -10.76 -4.35 3.32
N ILE A 202 -10.05 -5.33 2.76
CA ILE A 202 -10.13 -6.75 3.16
C ILE A 202 -8.71 -7.20 3.52
N ALA A 203 -8.31 -6.88 4.75
CA ALA A 203 -6.99 -7.15 5.29
C ALA A 203 -7.10 -7.18 6.82
N ASP A 204 -7.13 -8.36 7.41
CA ASP A 204 -7.19 -8.48 8.87
C ASP A 204 -5.90 -7.90 9.49
N ASN A 205 -6.02 -7.25 10.66
CA ASN A 205 -4.92 -6.65 11.42
C ASN A 205 -4.16 -5.48 10.74
N PHE A 206 -4.65 -4.98 9.60
CA PHE A 206 -4.02 -3.84 8.94
C PHE A 206 -4.30 -2.52 9.66
N VAL A 207 -3.25 -1.80 10.06
CA VAL A 207 -3.38 -0.41 10.53
C VAL A 207 -3.34 0.54 9.35
N LEU A 208 -4.47 1.18 9.08
CA LEU A 208 -4.64 2.06 7.91
C LEU A 208 -3.73 3.29 7.98
N PRO A 209 -3.29 3.84 6.83
CA PRO A 209 -2.50 5.06 6.81
C PRO A 209 -3.22 6.21 7.51
N PHE A 210 -2.50 6.90 8.39
CA PHE A 210 -3.02 8.04 9.17
C PHE A 210 -4.22 7.69 10.06
N ASP A 211 -4.38 6.42 10.45
CA ASP A 211 -5.44 5.95 11.36
C ASP A 211 -5.50 6.72 12.69
N GLU A 212 -4.38 7.28 13.14
CA GLU A 212 -4.31 8.12 14.33
C GLU A 212 -4.94 9.51 14.17
N VAL A 213 -5.24 9.95 12.95
CA VAL A 213 -5.87 11.25 12.66
C VAL A 213 -7.12 11.18 11.77
N LEU A 214 -7.28 10.12 10.97
CA LEU A 214 -8.40 9.95 10.04
C LEU A 214 -9.38 8.89 10.56
N ASP A 215 -10.65 9.26 10.69
CA ASP A 215 -11.73 8.28 10.88
C ASP A 215 -12.08 7.61 9.54
N TRP A 216 -11.44 6.47 9.28
CA TRP A 216 -11.65 5.69 8.07
C TRP A 216 -13.11 5.23 7.90
N SER A 217 -13.86 5.01 8.99
CA SER A 217 -15.26 4.55 8.91
C SER A 217 -16.19 5.57 8.22
N ALA A 218 -15.79 6.85 8.20
CA ALA A 218 -16.54 7.90 7.52
C ALA A 218 -16.45 7.84 5.98
N PHE A 219 -15.50 7.10 5.42
CA PHE A 219 -15.22 7.10 3.98
C PHE A 219 -14.74 5.76 3.39
N SER A 220 -14.68 4.69 4.19
CA SER A 220 -14.32 3.35 3.74
C SER A 220 -15.27 2.30 4.32
N VAL A 221 -15.10 1.07 3.84
CA VAL A 221 -15.72 -0.13 4.43
C VAL A 221 -14.60 -1.10 4.78
N VAL A 222 -14.55 -1.61 6.00
CA VAL A 222 -13.62 -2.66 6.41
C VAL A 222 -14.41 -3.95 6.54
N ILE A 223 -13.97 -5.00 5.85
CA ILE A 223 -14.63 -6.31 5.83
C ILE A 223 -13.61 -7.36 6.27
N ALA A 224 -13.99 -8.19 7.25
CA ALA A 224 -13.14 -9.29 7.68
C ALA A 224 -13.00 -10.32 6.56
N GLU A 225 -11.86 -10.96 6.46
CA GLU A 225 -11.58 -11.86 5.34
C GLU A 225 -12.55 -13.05 5.26
N LYS A 226 -13.02 -13.53 6.42
CA LYS A 226 -14.04 -14.58 6.52
C LYS A 226 -15.39 -14.19 5.87
N ASP A 227 -15.66 -12.90 5.71
CA ASP A 227 -16.94 -12.38 5.22
C ASP A 227 -16.93 -12.12 3.70
N ILE A 228 -15.83 -12.46 3.00
CA ILE A 228 -15.76 -12.42 1.53
C ILE A 228 -16.94 -13.12 0.84
N PRO A 229 -17.45 -14.29 1.29
CA PRO A 229 -18.62 -14.92 0.68
C PRO A 229 -19.90 -14.06 0.72
N HIS A 230 -19.99 -13.12 1.67
CA HIS A 230 -21.14 -12.22 1.87
C HIS A 230 -20.87 -10.79 1.38
N LEU A 231 -19.80 -10.58 0.62
CA LEU A 231 -19.34 -9.25 0.20
C LEU A 231 -20.45 -8.44 -0.47
N LYS A 232 -21.19 -9.02 -1.42
CA LYS A 232 -22.28 -8.30 -2.11
C LYS A 232 -23.41 -7.91 -1.17
N ASP A 233 -23.78 -8.79 -0.24
CA ASP A 233 -24.86 -8.52 0.72
C ASP A 233 -24.49 -7.34 1.62
N ILE A 234 -23.26 -7.33 2.14
CA ILE A 234 -22.72 -6.25 2.97
C ILE A 234 -22.71 -4.92 2.21
N LEU A 235 -22.20 -4.92 0.97
CA LEU A 235 -22.11 -3.69 0.18
C LEU A 235 -23.48 -3.18 -0.28
N SER A 236 -24.42 -4.08 -0.57
CA SER A 236 -25.79 -3.72 -0.98
C SER A 236 -26.65 -3.23 0.19
N ALA A 237 -26.33 -3.64 1.42
CA ALA A 237 -26.99 -3.16 2.63
C ALA A 237 -26.65 -1.70 2.97
N ILE A 238 -25.57 -1.14 2.41
CA ILE A 238 -25.22 0.28 2.58
C ILE A 238 -26.24 1.13 1.81
N SER A 239 -26.98 1.95 2.54
CA SER A 239 -27.98 2.82 1.93
C SER A 239 -27.35 3.84 0.98
N LEU A 240 -28.11 4.28 -0.03
CA LEU A 240 -27.67 5.31 -0.96
C LEU A 240 -27.24 6.60 -0.23
N LYS A 241 -27.92 6.97 0.86
CA LYS A 241 -27.57 8.14 1.69
C LYS A 241 -26.19 7.98 2.33
N GLN A 242 -25.90 6.82 2.91
CA GLN A 242 -24.59 6.53 3.50
C GLN A 242 -23.50 6.55 2.42
N TYR A 243 -23.74 5.90 1.28
CA TYR A 243 -22.78 5.89 0.17
C TYR A 243 -22.48 7.31 -0.37
N ILE A 244 -23.49 8.16 -0.54
CA ILE A 244 -23.31 9.56 -0.97
C ILE A 244 -22.43 10.31 0.04
N SER A 245 -22.66 10.10 1.34
CA SER A 245 -21.85 10.70 2.40
C SER A 245 -20.40 10.24 2.33
N MET A 246 -20.16 8.92 2.20
CA MET A 246 -18.81 8.35 2.07
C MET A 246 -18.08 8.92 0.86
N GLN A 247 -18.72 8.97 -0.31
CA GLN A 247 -18.10 9.51 -1.52
C GLN A 247 -17.76 11.01 -1.38
N ALA A 248 -18.65 11.80 -0.79
CA ALA A 248 -18.40 13.22 -0.55
C ALA A 248 -17.20 13.42 0.40
N ASN A 249 -17.07 12.56 1.41
CA ASN A 249 -15.91 12.55 2.30
C ASN A 249 -14.61 12.21 1.57
N ILE A 250 -14.61 11.19 0.70
CA ILE A 250 -13.43 10.84 -0.12
C ILE A 250 -12.98 12.03 -0.97
N LYS A 251 -13.92 12.72 -1.62
CA LYS A 251 -13.59 13.88 -2.47
C LYS A 251 -12.88 14.99 -1.68
N ARG A 252 -13.27 15.22 -0.42
CA ARG A 252 -12.60 16.18 0.47
C ARG A 252 -11.26 15.64 0.98
N LEU A 253 -11.18 14.33 1.20
CA LEU A 253 -10.01 13.63 1.70
C LEU A 253 -8.86 13.61 0.68
N GLN A 254 -9.17 13.52 -0.62
CA GLN A 254 -8.21 13.34 -1.71
C GLN A 254 -6.92 14.16 -1.54
N LYS A 255 -7.06 15.46 -1.26
CA LYS A 255 -5.93 16.39 -1.11
C LYS A 255 -4.84 15.89 -0.14
N HIS A 256 -5.23 15.14 0.88
CA HIS A 256 -4.35 14.59 1.92
C HIS A 256 -3.56 13.36 1.47
N PHE A 257 -3.93 12.76 0.34
CA PHE A 257 -3.26 11.62 -0.27
C PHE A 257 -2.53 11.98 -1.57
N LEU A 258 -2.57 13.24 -2.01
CA LEU A 258 -1.92 13.67 -3.25
C LEU A 258 -0.42 13.94 -3.03
N TRP A 259 0.41 13.44 -3.96
CA TRP A 259 1.81 13.86 -4.10
C TRP A 259 1.92 15.08 -5.00
N HIS A 260 2.63 16.10 -4.52
CA HIS A 260 3.00 17.27 -5.31
C HIS A 260 4.51 17.30 -5.52
N ALA A 261 4.95 17.81 -6.68
CA ALA A 261 6.38 17.93 -7.00
C ALA A 261 7.11 18.88 -6.02
N LYS A 262 6.40 19.89 -5.52
CA LYS A 262 6.78 20.68 -4.35
C LYS A 262 5.69 20.46 -3.30
N PRO A 263 6.02 19.97 -2.09
CA PRO A 263 5.03 19.73 -1.07
C PRO A 263 4.17 20.97 -0.80
N ILE A 264 2.86 20.79 -0.71
CA ILE A 264 1.92 21.86 -0.35
C ILE A 264 1.21 21.52 0.95
N LYS A 265 0.69 22.54 1.63
CA LYS A 265 0.04 22.39 2.94
C LYS A 265 -0.98 21.24 2.94
N TYR A 266 -0.81 20.32 3.89
CA TYR A 266 -1.68 19.17 4.14
C TYR A 266 -1.72 18.09 3.04
N ASP A 267 -0.80 18.13 2.08
CA ASP A 267 -0.63 17.01 1.16
C ASP A 267 -0.03 15.78 1.86
N ILE A 268 0.09 14.67 1.13
CA ILE A 268 0.51 13.38 1.71
C ILE A 268 1.88 13.46 2.40
N PHE A 269 2.79 14.29 1.89
CA PHE A 269 4.08 14.52 2.51
C PHE A 269 3.92 15.14 3.90
N HIS A 270 3.10 16.19 4.02
CA HIS A 270 2.82 16.81 5.31
C HIS A 270 2.02 15.91 6.24
N MET A 271 1.11 15.07 5.73
CA MET A 271 0.38 14.09 6.53
C MET A 271 1.32 13.04 7.13
N ILE A 272 2.29 12.55 6.34
CA ILE A 272 3.33 11.63 6.83
C ILE A 272 4.19 12.28 7.92
N LEU A 273 4.67 13.51 7.68
CA LEU A 273 5.45 14.24 8.69
C LEU A 273 4.65 14.48 9.97
N HIS A 274 3.37 14.82 9.85
CA HIS A 274 2.48 14.98 10.99
C HIS A 274 2.31 13.68 11.76
N SER A 275 2.09 12.55 11.07
CA SER A 275 1.96 11.23 11.69
C SER A 275 3.21 10.84 12.49
N ILE A 276 4.40 11.08 11.93
CA ILE A 276 5.68 10.87 12.63
C ILE A 276 5.78 11.74 13.87
N TRP A 277 5.45 13.03 13.75
CA TRP A 277 5.48 13.98 14.86
C TRP A 277 4.48 13.60 15.96
N PHE A 278 3.24 13.29 15.60
CA PHE A 278 2.17 12.94 16.53
C PHE A 278 2.49 11.67 17.32
N ASN A 279 2.91 10.60 16.62
CA ASN A 279 3.32 9.36 17.28
C ASN A 279 4.59 9.54 18.14
N ARG A 280 5.47 10.48 17.79
CA ARG A 280 6.62 10.84 18.66
C ARG A 280 6.17 11.48 19.97
N LEU A 281 5.20 12.38 19.92
CA LEU A 281 4.66 13.04 21.11
C LEU A 281 3.95 12.04 22.04
N ASN A 282 3.19 11.10 21.48
CA ASN A 282 2.46 10.09 22.27
C ASN A 282 3.36 9.15 23.08
N GLN A 283 4.67 9.13 22.81
CA GLN A 283 5.64 8.35 23.59
C GLN A 283 6.23 9.10 24.78
N ILE A 284 5.91 10.39 24.93
CA ILE A 284 6.41 11.23 26.03
C ILE A 284 5.36 11.21 27.13
N TYR A 285 5.62 10.46 28.20
CA TYR A 285 4.84 10.54 29.43
C TYR A 285 5.25 11.80 30.18
N LEU A 286 4.29 12.66 30.51
CA LEU A 286 4.49 13.75 31.46
C LEU A 286 4.47 13.13 32.86
N SER A 287 5.57 13.27 33.59
CA SER A 287 5.73 12.90 35.00
C SER A 287 4.80 13.70 35.90
#